data_AF-N9XVB9-F1
#
_entry.id   AF-N9XVB9-F1
#
_cell.length_a   1.000
_cell.length_b   1.000
_cell.length_c   1.000
_cell.angle_alpha   90.00
_cell.angle_beta   90.00
_cell.angle_gamma   90.00
#
_symmetry.space_group_name_H-M   'P 1'
#
loop_
_entity.id
_entity.type
_entity.pdbx_description
1 polymer ?
#
loop_
_entity_poly.entity_id
_entity_poly.type
_entity_poly.pdbx_seq_one_letter_code
_entity_poly.pdbx_strand_id
1 'polypeptide(L)'
;MKKAFIGNIKITDHKILKNAEIDVHKNSTKHIIITGKNGSGKTELLNYIYIYLNSLNLKEYRNVVNLNKDINECNKNLNFLRNEEILTEVSKGEINKLKNRINFYNLKKIKFCNGIDIKIYNDDELQKNLIWVNLFLSIISQEEI
;
A
#
# COMPACT_ATOMS: atom_id res chain seq x y z
N MET A 1 -19.44 -15.34 3.78
CA MET A 1 -18.51 -14.23 3.47
C MET A 1 -17.10 -14.77 3.26
N LYS A 2 -16.35 -14.22 2.30
CA LYS A 2 -14.94 -14.58 2.11
C LYS A 2 -14.09 -13.77 3.09
N LYS A 3 -13.26 -14.44 3.90
CA LYS A 3 -12.34 -13.77 4.83
C LYS A 3 -11.23 -13.05 4.05
N ALA A 4 -10.83 -11.88 4.55
CA ALA A 4 -9.65 -11.18 4.06
C ALA A 4 -8.38 -12.01 4.33
N PHE A 5 -7.40 -11.95 3.43
CA PHE A 5 -6.13 -12.65 3.61
C PHE A 5 -4.96 -11.94 2.94
N ILE A 6 -3.77 -12.11 3.49
CA ILE A 6 -2.51 -11.64 2.91
C ILE A 6 -2.17 -12.53 1.72
N GLY A 7 -1.97 -11.93 0.55
CA GLY A 7 -1.58 -12.68 -0.65
C GLY A 7 -0.17 -12.42 -1.15
N ASN A 8 0.40 -11.26 -0.85
CA ASN A 8 1.80 -10.93 -1.18
C ASN A 8 2.36 -9.94 -0.15
N ILE A 9 3.64 -10.11 0.18
CA ILE A 9 4.40 -9.21 1.04
C ILE A 9 5.64 -8.78 0.27
N LYS A 10 5.74 -7.49 -0.03
CA LYS A 10 6.90 -6.89 -0.69
C LYS A 10 7.68 -6.03 0.31
N ILE A 11 8.98 -6.23 0.35
CA ILE A 11 9.91 -5.53 1.24
C ILE A 11 10.86 -4.72 0.37
N THR A 12 10.72 -3.41 0.40
CA THR A 12 11.57 -2.46 -0.33
C THR A 12 12.42 -1.67 0.64
N ASP A 13 13.73 -1.80 0.45
CA ASP A 13 14.77 -0.99 1.07
C ASP A 13 14.80 -1.01 2.62
N HIS A 14 15.12 -2.18 3.20
CA HIS A 14 15.33 -2.33 4.64
C HIS A 14 16.76 -2.80 5.00
N LYS A 15 17.29 -2.34 6.15
CA LYS A 15 18.67 -2.58 6.63
C LYS A 15 19.07 -4.06 6.70
N ILE A 16 18.12 -4.94 7.04
CA ILE A 16 18.36 -6.38 7.28
C ILE A 16 17.75 -7.26 6.17
N LEU A 17 16.63 -6.84 5.57
CA LEU A 17 15.90 -7.56 4.53
C LEU A 17 15.86 -6.70 3.28
N LYS A 18 16.85 -6.89 2.39
CA LYS A 18 16.92 -6.13 1.14
C LYS A 18 16.07 -6.79 0.07
N ASN A 19 15.10 -6.05 -0.47
CA ASN A 19 14.39 -6.35 -1.72
C ASN A 19 13.91 -7.80 -1.83
N ALA A 20 12.97 -8.16 -0.96
CA ALA A 20 12.35 -9.47 -0.95
C ALA A 20 10.87 -9.36 -1.32
N GLU A 21 10.37 -10.35 -2.06
CA GLU A 21 8.96 -10.50 -2.38
C GLU A 21 8.52 -11.91 -1.97
N ILE A 22 7.48 -11.98 -1.15
CA ILE A 22 6.94 -13.22 -0.59
C ILE A 22 5.52 -13.37 -1.14
N ASP A 23 5.37 -14.21 -2.15
CA ASP A 23 4.07 -14.64 -2.64
C ASP A 23 3.47 -15.68 -1.68
N VAL A 24 2.34 -15.33 -1.07
CA VAL A 24 1.64 -16.19 -0.10
C VAL A 24 0.64 -17.06 -0.84
N HIS A 25 -0.40 -16.44 -1.41
CA HIS A 25 -1.42 -17.11 -2.22
C HIS A 25 -2.39 -16.08 -2.82
N LYS A 26 -3.03 -16.40 -3.95
CA LYS A 26 -3.97 -15.47 -4.61
C LYS A 26 -5.45 -15.71 -4.27
N ASN A 27 -5.80 -16.91 -3.81
CA ASN A 27 -7.19 -17.36 -3.77
C ASN A 27 -7.70 -17.76 -2.37
N SER A 28 -6.81 -17.94 -1.39
CA SER A 28 -7.17 -18.45 -0.07
C SER A 28 -6.08 -18.20 0.96
N THR A 29 -6.46 -18.23 2.23
CA THR A 29 -5.53 -18.16 3.36
C THR A 29 -4.60 -19.38 3.38
N LYS A 30 -3.31 -19.14 3.63
CA LYS A 30 -2.29 -20.18 3.80
C LYS A 30 -1.50 -19.91 5.07
N HIS A 31 -1.01 -20.97 5.71
CA HIS A 31 -0.04 -20.85 6.79
C HIS A 31 1.31 -20.44 6.21
N ILE A 32 1.94 -19.44 6.82
CA ILE A 32 3.29 -18.99 6.48
C ILE A 32 4.21 -19.44 7.62
N ILE A 33 5.29 -20.14 7.27
CA ILE A 33 6.33 -20.53 8.22
C ILE A 33 7.56 -19.67 7.95
N ILE A 34 7.99 -18.89 8.95
CA ILE A 34 9.18 -18.06 8.87
C ILE A 34 10.28 -18.73 9.70
N THR A 35 11.33 -19.21 9.03
CA THR A 35 12.47 -19.89 9.64
C THR A 35 13.80 -19.30 9.18
N GLY A 36 14.88 -19.59 9.90
CA GLY A 36 16.22 -19.04 9.65
C GLY A 36 17.07 -18.99 10.91
N LYS A 37 18.37 -18.70 10.74
CA LYS A 37 19.31 -18.55 11.88
C LYS A 37 18.94 -17.38 12.79
N ASN A 38 19.49 -17.33 14.00
CA ASN A 38 19.36 -16.16 14.86
C ASN A 38 19.98 -14.93 14.17
N GLY A 39 19.36 -13.76 14.36
CA GLY A 39 19.77 -12.52 13.68
C GLY A 39 19.36 -12.42 12.20
N SER A 40 18.68 -13.43 11.62
CA SER A 40 18.27 -13.39 10.20
C SER A 40 17.06 -12.50 9.89
N GLY A 41 16.59 -11.69 10.85
CA GLY A 41 15.47 -10.76 10.64
C GLY A 41 14.06 -11.34 10.79
N LYS A 42 13.88 -12.51 11.40
CA LYS A 42 12.54 -13.12 11.60
C LYS A 42 11.59 -12.24 12.41
N THR A 43 12.02 -11.80 13.59
CA THR A 43 11.26 -10.89 14.47
C THR A 43 11.05 -9.54 13.80
N GLU A 44 12.07 -9.05 13.10
CA GLU A 44 12.02 -7.81 12.35
C GLU A 44 10.90 -7.84 11.29
N LEU A 45 10.83 -8.91 10.50
CA LEU A 45 9.78 -9.12 9.50
C LEU A 45 8.38 -9.12 10.14
N LEU A 46 8.21 -9.82 11.26
CA LEU A 46 6.93 -9.84 11.98
C LEU A 46 6.55 -8.45 12.51
N ASN A 47 7.51 -7.69 13.03
CA ASN A 47 7.28 -6.31 13.50
C ASN A 47 6.83 -5.40 12.35
N TYR A 48 7.39 -5.55 11.15
CA TYR A 48 6.93 -4.76 10.01
C TYR A 48 5.54 -5.13 9.53
N ILE A 49 5.22 -6.43 9.48
CA ILE A 49 3.87 -6.89 9.17
C ILE A 49 2.89 -6.31 10.21
N TYR A 50 3.24 -6.33 11.49
CA TYR A 50 2.44 -5.76 12.57
C TYR A 50 2.22 -4.25 12.42
N ILE A 51 3.29 -3.48 12.19
CA ILE A 51 3.22 -2.03 11.95
C ILE A 51 2.34 -1.73 10.74
N TYR A 52 2.50 -2.47 9.64
CA TYR A 52 1.67 -2.31 8.44
C TYR A 52 0.19 -2.55 8.79
N LEU A 53 -0.14 -3.68 9.40
CA LEU A 53 -1.54 -4.03 9.72
C LEU A 53 -2.15 -3.03 10.71
N ASN A 54 -1.38 -2.52 11.67
CA ASN A 54 -1.84 -1.47 12.59
C ASN A 54 -2.07 -0.13 11.89
N SER A 55 -1.24 0.23 10.91
CA SER A 55 -1.44 1.44 10.11
C SER A 55 -2.77 1.41 9.34
N LEU A 56 -3.30 0.22 9.05
CA LEU A 56 -4.61 0.07 8.42
C LEU A 56 -5.76 0.47 9.36
N ASN A 57 -5.57 0.35 10.68
CA ASN A 57 -6.59 0.67 11.68
C ASN A 57 -6.63 2.15 12.06
N LEU A 58 -5.67 2.95 11.61
CA LEU A 58 -5.58 4.38 11.90
C LEU A 58 -6.19 5.21 10.75
N LYS A 59 -6.63 6.44 11.03
CA LYS A 59 -7.11 7.43 10.02
C LYS A 59 -6.16 7.57 8.81
N GLU A 60 -4.90 7.19 8.98
CA GLU A 60 -3.84 7.16 7.98
C GLU A 60 -4.01 6.10 6.87
N TYR A 61 -4.83 5.06 7.07
CA TYR A 61 -5.15 4.09 6.01
C TYR A 61 -5.87 4.70 4.82
N ARG A 62 -6.72 5.72 5.05
CA ARG A 62 -7.26 6.52 3.94
C ARG A 62 -6.15 7.14 3.13
N ASN A 63 -5.05 7.57 3.75
CA ASN A 63 -3.90 8.10 3.01
C ASN A 63 -3.29 6.98 2.15
N VAL A 64 -3.01 5.80 2.69
CA VAL A 64 -2.38 4.71 1.90
C VAL A 64 -3.30 4.17 0.78
N VAL A 65 -4.59 3.97 1.05
CA VAL A 65 -5.56 3.51 0.04
C VAL A 65 -5.82 4.59 -1.02
N ASN A 66 -5.97 5.86 -0.62
CA ASN A 66 -6.09 6.96 -1.58
C ASN A 66 -4.81 7.11 -2.39
N LEU A 67 -3.63 6.98 -1.79
CA LEU A 67 -2.35 6.96 -2.50
C LEU A 67 -2.30 5.86 -3.56
N ASN A 68 -2.77 4.64 -3.25
CA ASN A 68 -2.83 3.55 -4.24
C ASN A 68 -3.82 3.86 -5.37
N LYS A 69 -4.97 4.49 -5.07
CA LYS A 69 -5.93 4.94 -6.09
C LYS A 69 -5.32 6.03 -6.98
N ASP A 70 -4.69 7.03 -6.38
CA ASP A 70 -4.02 8.14 -7.05
C ASP A 70 -2.87 7.64 -7.94
N ILE A 71 -2.07 6.68 -7.44
CA ILE A 71 -1.01 6.02 -8.22
C ILE A 71 -1.60 5.25 -9.40
N ASN A 72 -2.68 4.49 -9.19
CA ASN A 72 -3.33 3.73 -10.26
C ASN A 72 -3.92 4.64 -11.34
N GLU A 73 -4.52 5.77 -10.95
CA GLU A 73 -5.01 6.79 -11.88
C GLU A 73 -3.86 7.43 -12.65
N CYS A 74 -2.79 7.83 -11.97
CA CYS A 74 -1.59 8.34 -12.62
C CYS A 74 -0.99 7.35 -13.62
N ASN A 75 -0.95 6.05 -13.28
CA ASN A 75 -0.47 4.98 -14.14
C ASN A 75 -1.35 4.77 -15.37
N LYS A 76 -2.69 4.84 -15.22
CA LYS A 76 -3.62 4.78 -16.35
C LYS A 76 -3.37 5.94 -17.32
N ASN A 77 -3.24 7.16 -16.80
CA ASN A 77 -2.98 8.35 -17.62
C ASN A 77 -1.60 8.28 -18.29
N LEU A 78 -0.58 7.76 -17.59
CA LEU A 78 0.75 7.51 -18.15
C LEU A 78 0.71 6.52 -19.32
N ASN A 79 -0.06 5.43 -19.18
CA ASN A 79 -0.19 4.43 -20.23
C ASN A 79 -0.96 4.99 -21.43
N PHE A 80 -1.99 5.81 -21.19
CA PHE A 80 -2.71 6.50 -22.26
C PHE A 80 -1.78 7.39 -23.09
N LEU A 81 -1.03 8.29 -22.45
CA LEU A 81 -0.09 9.20 -23.12
C LEU A 81 1.06 8.47 -23.84
N ARG A 82 1.51 7.32 -23.32
CA ARG A 82 2.56 6.51 -23.95
C ARG A 82 2.11 5.77 -25.21
N ASN A 83 0.81 5.56 -25.36
CA ASN A 83 0.23 4.86 -26.50
C ASN A 83 -0.09 5.82 -27.66
N GLU A 84 0.19 7.12 -27.54
CA GLU A 84 0.11 8.08 -28.65
C GLU A 84 1.20 7.78 -29.69
N GLU A 85 0.83 7.74 -30.98
CA GLU A 85 1.77 7.52 -32.10
C GLU A 85 2.88 8.58 -32.17
N ILE A 86 2.60 9.81 -31.72
CA ILE A 86 3.54 10.93 -31.74
C ILE A 86 3.57 11.60 -30.37
N LEU A 87 4.67 11.41 -29.64
CA LEU A 87 4.91 12.04 -28.34
C LEU A 87 5.43 13.48 -28.50
N THR A 88 4.54 14.44 -28.28
CA THR A 88 4.88 15.88 -28.30
C THR A 88 5.72 16.30 -27.08
N GLU A 89 6.37 17.47 -27.12
CA GLU A 89 7.04 18.03 -25.94
C GLU A 89 6.09 18.28 -24.76
N VAL A 90 4.84 18.62 -25.07
CA VAL A 90 3.76 18.74 -24.08
C VAL A 90 3.48 17.38 -23.42
N SER A 91 3.28 16.33 -24.23
CA SER A 91 3.07 14.95 -23.73
C SER A 91 4.26 14.49 -22.85
N LYS A 92 5.50 14.82 -23.24
CA LYS A 92 6.71 14.51 -22.45
C LYS A 92 6.72 15.25 -21.10
N GLY A 93 6.31 16.52 -21.08
CA GLY A 93 6.18 17.31 -19.85
C GLY A 93 5.14 16.74 -18.88
N GLU A 94 3.99 16.32 -19.39
CA GLU A 94 2.92 15.69 -18.59
C GLU A 94 3.34 14.32 -18.04
N ILE A 95 3.98 13.50 -18.86
CA ILE A 95 4.58 12.22 -18.44
C ILE A 95 5.55 12.44 -17.26
N ASN A 96 6.39 13.48 -17.32
CA ASN A 96 7.35 13.76 -16.26
C ASN A 96 6.65 14.20 -14.95
N LYS A 97 5.60 15.04 -15.05
CA LYS A 97 4.77 15.43 -13.90
C LYS A 97 4.10 14.23 -13.24
N LEU A 98 3.54 13.32 -14.03
CA LEU A 98 2.90 12.09 -13.54
C LEU A 98 3.91 11.17 -12.85
N LYS A 99 5.10 10.98 -13.43
CA LYS A 99 6.18 10.20 -12.80
C LYS A 99 6.59 10.78 -11.45
N ASN A 100 6.73 12.10 -11.35
CA ASN A 100 7.08 12.77 -10.09
C ASN A 100 6.00 12.61 -9.03
N ARG A 101 4.71 12.71 -9.40
CA ARG A 101 3.59 12.43 -8.50
C ARG A 101 3.58 10.99 -7.99
N ILE A 102 3.75 10.01 -8.89
CA ILE A 102 3.85 8.60 -8.51
C ILE A 102 5.01 8.39 -7.54
N ASN A 103 6.18 8.96 -7.83
CA ASN A 103 7.34 8.84 -6.95
C ASN A 103 7.07 9.43 -5.56
N PHE A 104 6.48 10.63 -5.51
CA PHE A 104 6.11 11.27 -4.25
C PHE A 104 5.14 10.41 -3.42
N TYR A 105 4.12 9.82 -4.05
CA TYR A 105 3.17 8.95 -3.37
C TYR A 105 3.80 7.64 -2.91
N ASN A 106 4.69 7.05 -3.71
CA ASN A 106 5.47 5.87 -3.32
C ASN A 106 6.38 6.16 -2.12
N LEU A 107 7.07 7.31 -2.09
CA LEU A 107 7.92 7.70 -0.96
C LEU A 107 7.12 7.92 0.32
N LYS A 108 5.94 8.55 0.23
CA LYS A 108 5.01 8.65 1.37
C LYS A 108 4.60 7.27 1.86
N LYS A 109 4.20 6.38 0.95
CA LYS A 109 3.80 5.00 1.29
C LYS A 109 4.93 4.23 1.99
N ILE A 110 6.15 4.29 1.46
CA ILE A 110 7.34 3.67 2.08
C ILE A 110 7.57 4.20 3.49
N LYS A 111 7.45 5.52 3.69
CA LYS A 111 7.61 6.16 5.01
C LYS A 111 6.54 5.72 6.00
N PHE A 112 5.28 5.61 5.57
CA PHE A 112 4.18 5.14 6.41
C PHE A 112 4.28 3.65 6.74
N CYS A 113 4.65 2.83 5.76
CA CYS A 113 4.63 1.38 5.88
C CYS A 113 6.02 0.79 6.24
N ASN A 114 6.97 1.64 6.61
CA ASN A 114 8.33 1.31 7.02
C ASN A 114 9.05 0.33 6.07
N GLY A 115 8.89 0.55 4.76
CA GLY A 115 9.52 -0.27 3.71
C GLY A 115 8.81 -1.58 3.37
N ILE A 116 7.63 -1.87 3.94
CA ILE A 116 6.81 -3.02 3.56
C ILE A 116 5.55 -2.59 2.79
N ASP A 117 5.18 -3.35 1.77
CA ASP A 117 3.89 -3.26 1.08
C ASP A 117 3.22 -4.62 1.11
N ILE A 118 2.00 -4.69 1.63
CA ILE A 118 1.25 -5.95 1.75
C ILE A 118 0.01 -5.88 0.88
N LYS A 119 -0.15 -6.86 0.00
CA LYS A 119 -1.37 -7.04 -0.77
C LYS A 119 -2.35 -7.90 0.00
N ILE A 120 -3.51 -7.32 0.32
CA ILE A 120 -4.62 -8.00 0.99
C ILE A 120 -5.71 -8.27 -0.05
N TYR A 121 -6.27 -9.48 -0.02
CA TYR A 121 -7.40 -9.90 -0.86
C TYR A 121 -8.68 -9.98 -0.03
N ASN A 122 -9.83 -9.74 -0.66
CA ASN A 122 -11.16 -9.71 -0.03
C ASN A 122 -11.24 -8.73 1.16
N ASP A 123 -10.61 -7.56 1.04
CA ASP A 123 -10.55 -6.54 2.09
C ASP A 123 -11.73 -5.54 2.05
N ASP A 124 -12.73 -5.77 1.20
CA ASP A 124 -13.90 -4.88 1.03
C ASP A 124 -14.58 -4.52 2.37
N GLU A 125 -14.66 -5.48 3.29
CA GLU A 125 -15.28 -5.30 4.61
C GLU A 125 -14.35 -4.57 5.59
N LEU A 126 -13.03 -4.81 5.51
CA LEU A 126 -12.04 -4.02 6.25
C LEU A 126 -12.13 -2.55 5.82
N GLN A 127 -12.22 -2.30 4.51
CA GLN A 127 -12.41 -0.96 3.97
C GLN A 127 -13.74 -0.33 4.43
N LYS A 128 -14.84 -1.09 4.45
CA LYS A 128 -16.15 -0.61 4.95
C LYS A 128 -16.13 -0.25 6.43
N ASN A 129 -15.60 -1.12 7.29
CA ASN A 129 -15.54 -0.86 8.73
C ASN A 129 -14.68 0.35 9.06
N LEU A 130 -13.60 0.57 8.30
CA LEU A 130 -12.77 1.76 8.42
C LEU A 130 -13.50 3.03 7.96
N ILE A 131 -14.40 2.94 6.98
CA ILE A 131 -15.24 4.08 6.57
C ILE A 131 -16.22 4.46 7.68
N TRP A 132 -16.87 3.49 8.33
CA TRP A 132 -17.85 3.72 9.40
C TRP A 132 -17.23 4.33 10.66
N VAL A 133 -16.08 3.80 11.12
CA VAL A 133 -15.35 4.36 12.27
C VAL A 133 -14.94 5.81 11.99
N ASN A 134 -14.53 6.13 10.76
CA ASN A 134 -14.14 7.49 10.40
C ASN A 134 -15.32 8.44 10.23
N LEU A 135 -16.47 7.98 9.72
CA LEU A 135 -17.68 8.78 9.66
C LEU A 135 -18.14 9.16 11.08
N PHE A 136 -18.14 8.19 11.99
CA PHE A 136 -18.48 8.39 13.39
C PHE A 136 -17.52 9.38 14.08
N LEU A 137 -16.21 9.21 13.90
CA LEU A 137 -15.22 10.15 14.45
C LEU A 137 -15.30 11.55 13.83
N SER A 138 -15.73 11.68 12.56
CA SER A 138 -15.93 12.99 11.92
C SER A 138 -17.16 13.72 12.44
N ILE A 139 -18.23 12.97 12.77
CA ILE A 139 -19.45 13.52 13.37
C ILE A 139 -19.14 14.05 14.78
N ILE A 140 -18.43 13.26 15.60
CA ILE A 140 -18.05 13.68 16.96
C ILE A 140 -17.14 14.93 16.94
N SER A 141 -16.20 15.02 15.99
CA SER A 141 -15.32 16.20 15.88
C SER A 141 -16.01 17.47 15.40
N GLN A 142 -17.23 17.39 14.87
CA GLN A 142 -18.03 18.55 14.46
C GLN A 142 -18.99 19.03 15.56
N GLU A 143 -19.18 18.26 16.62
CA GLU A 143 -20.05 18.60 17.76
C GLU A 143 -19.31 19.32 18.91
N GLU A 144 -17.98 19.49 18.84
CA GLU A 144 -17.17 20.24 19.83
C GLU A 144 -17.06 21.76 19.54
N ILE A 145 -18.13 22.43 19.09
CA ILE A 145 -18.19 23.92 18.95
C ILE A 145 -19.22 24.51 19.90
#